data_AF-A0A0F7RXH3-F1
#
_entry.id   AF-A0A0F7RXH3-F1
#
_cell.length_a   1.000
_cell.length_b   1.000
_cell.length_c   1.000
_cell.angle_alpha   90.00
_cell.angle_beta   90.00
_cell.angle_gamma   90.00
#
_symmetry.space_group_name_H-M   'P 1'
#
loop_
_entity.id
_entity.type
_entity.pdbx_description
1 polymer ?
#
loop_
_entity_poly.entity_id
_entity_poly.type
_entity_poly.pdbx_seq_one_letter_code
_entity_poly.pdbx_strand_id
1 'polypeptide(L)'
;MSLTKPPEGLSYSATPNTPRQDWNHSDRIKRESRHIYNKLHSISHDSAFIRRIHALFPTLLLTVNLRCGAWYTDPTITSAVSYFKSTDGHTHQWSFSLKRSNLHLVPLIVGAGGAVVVDSTRRGKSMPDALSKTIPVWCAVLNRASSRKYGCPEADREGFALKTPRWMIPPTEHDQIDAKMEGFVKSLLDSDLQVPKLEKPLKPVFITPQTNLDSIEADS
;
A
#
# COMPACT_ATOMS: atom_id res chain seq x y z
N MET A 1 -11.55 2.72 -88.98
CA MET A 1 -10.45 2.26 -88.11
C MET A 1 -10.46 3.09 -86.85
N SER A 2 -10.74 2.44 -85.73
CA SER A 2 -10.99 3.05 -84.42
C SER A 2 -9.69 3.54 -83.79
N LEU A 3 -9.63 4.81 -83.37
CA LEU A 3 -8.64 5.29 -82.41
C LEU A 3 -9.36 6.15 -81.35
N THR A 4 -9.45 5.54 -80.19
CA THR A 4 -10.06 5.98 -78.94
C THR A 4 -9.27 7.12 -78.29
N LYS A 5 -10.00 8.09 -77.72
CA LYS A 5 -9.48 9.16 -76.86
C LYS A 5 -8.84 8.58 -75.59
N PRO A 6 -7.75 9.15 -75.05
CA PRO A 6 -7.30 8.87 -73.69
C PRO A 6 -8.14 9.64 -72.65
N PRO A 7 -8.28 9.11 -71.42
CA PRO A 7 -9.25 9.59 -70.44
C PRO A 7 -8.76 10.73 -69.54
N GLU A 8 -9.75 11.32 -68.89
CA GLU A 8 -9.77 12.49 -68.01
C GLU A 8 -8.78 12.43 -66.83
N GLY A 9 -8.14 13.56 -66.58
CA GLY A 9 -7.33 13.78 -65.38
C GLY A 9 -8.22 13.86 -64.14
N LEU A 10 -8.01 12.94 -63.21
CA LEU A 10 -8.54 13.01 -61.85
C LEU A 10 -7.88 14.17 -61.10
N SER A 11 -8.64 15.23 -60.84
CA SER A 11 -8.27 16.26 -59.87
C SER A 11 -8.28 15.65 -58.47
N TYR A 12 -7.10 15.49 -57.87
CA TYR A 12 -6.99 15.20 -56.44
C TYR A 12 -7.48 16.43 -55.65
N SER A 13 -8.71 16.37 -55.14
CA SER A 13 -9.15 17.26 -54.07
C SER A 13 -8.48 16.84 -52.78
N ALA A 14 -7.45 17.58 -52.37
CA ALA A 14 -6.88 17.47 -51.04
C ALA A 14 -7.95 17.86 -50.01
N THR A 15 -8.49 16.88 -49.29
CA THR A 15 -9.29 17.17 -48.10
C THR A 15 -8.39 17.83 -47.07
N PRO A 16 -8.79 18.96 -46.45
CA PRO A 16 -8.01 19.53 -45.36
C PRO A 16 -8.07 18.53 -44.21
N ASN A 17 -6.90 18.04 -43.81
CA ASN A 17 -6.74 17.17 -42.66
C ASN A 17 -6.92 18.03 -41.40
N THR A 18 -8.16 18.27 -41.00
CA THR A 18 -8.47 18.96 -39.74
C THR A 18 -8.04 18.04 -38.60
N PRO A 19 -7.09 18.44 -37.73
CA PRO A 19 -6.73 17.60 -36.60
C PRO A 19 -7.96 17.52 -35.68
N ARG A 20 -8.49 16.31 -35.48
CA ARG A 20 -9.53 16.04 -34.48
C ARG A 20 -9.01 16.45 -33.11
N GLN A 21 -9.33 17.66 -32.68
CA GLN A 21 -9.13 18.11 -31.30
C GLN A 21 -10.30 17.64 -30.41
N ASP A 22 -10.56 16.34 -30.40
CA ASP A 22 -11.47 15.75 -29.43
C ASP A 22 -10.67 15.41 -28.17
N TRP A 23 -10.47 16.41 -27.32
CA TRP A 23 -10.03 16.17 -25.95
C TRP A 23 -11.14 15.39 -25.24
N ASN A 24 -10.97 14.07 -25.15
CA ASN A 24 -11.89 13.22 -24.40
C ASN A 24 -12.08 13.77 -22.99
N HIS A 25 -13.33 13.85 -22.53
CA HIS A 25 -13.71 14.33 -21.19
C HIS A 25 -12.87 13.69 -20.07
N SER A 26 -12.46 12.43 -20.26
CA SER A 26 -11.56 11.68 -19.37
C SER A 26 -10.16 12.31 -19.24
N ASP A 27 -9.60 12.89 -20.30
CA ASP A 27 -8.29 13.54 -20.27
C ASP A 27 -8.36 14.92 -19.61
N ARG A 28 -9.49 15.61 -19.74
CA ARG A 28 -9.78 16.83 -18.97
C ARG A 28 -9.85 16.52 -17.46
N ILE A 29 -10.58 15.48 -17.06
CA ILE A 29 -10.65 15.01 -15.67
C ILE A 29 -9.27 14.59 -15.15
N LYS A 30 -8.48 13.87 -15.94
CA LYS A 30 -7.10 13.48 -15.55
C LYS A 30 -6.23 14.72 -15.36
N ARG A 31 -6.32 15.72 -16.24
CA ARG A 31 -5.56 16.97 -16.15
C ARG A 31 -5.96 17.80 -14.94
N GLU A 32 -7.26 17.92 -14.69
CA GLU A 32 -7.81 18.58 -13.49
C GLU A 32 -7.38 17.86 -12.21
N SER A 33 -7.42 16.54 -12.15
CA SER A 33 -6.93 15.78 -10.98
C SER A 33 -5.42 15.92 -10.72
N ARG A 34 -4.64 16.24 -11.76
CA ARG A 34 -3.19 16.50 -11.66
C ARG A 34 -2.89 17.96 -11.32
N HIS A 35 -3.91 18.81 -11.27
CA HIS A 35 -3.77 20.22 -10.93
C HIS A 35 -3.14 20.37 -9.53
N ILE A 36 -2.23 21.33 -9.40
CA ILE A 36 -1.46 21.53 -8.16
C ILE A 36 -2.37 21.79 -6.97
N TYR A 37 -3.46 22.53 -7.17
CA TYR A 37 -4.50 22.75 -6.15
C TYR A 37 -5.03 21.43 -5.59
N ASN A 38 -5.41 20.47 -6.44
CA ASN A 38 -5.98 19.20 -5.99
C ASN A 38 -4.95 18.35 -5.23
N LYS A 39 -3.67 18.43 -5.60
CA LYS A 39 -2.58 17.76 -4.87
C LYS A 39 -2.37 18.38 -3.49
N LEU A 40 -2.27 19.70 -3.40
CA LEU A 40 -2.09 20.41 -2.13
C LEU A 40 -3.30 20.24 -1.22
N HIS A 41 -4.51 20.28 -1.78
CA HIS A 41 -5.75 20.04 -1.03
C HIS A 41 -5.81 18.61 -0.49
N SER A 42 -5.44 17.60 -1.28
CA SER A 42 -5.33 16.21 -0.79
C SER A 42 -4.29 16.08 0.32
N ILE A 43 -3.11 16.70 0.16
CA ILE A 43 -2.06 16.71 1.19
C ILE A 43 -2.59 17.31 2.49
N SER A 44 -3.21 18.49 2.41
CA SER A 44 -3.76 19.19 3.58
C SER A 44 -4.86 18.38 4.27
N HIS A 45 -5.78 17.81 3.50
CA HIS A 45 -6.89 17.01 4.02
C HIS A 45 -6.39 15.73 4.71
N ASP A 46 -5.52 14.98 4.05
CA ASP A 46 -5.01 13.73 4.59
C ASP A 46 -4.07 13.98 5.78
N SER A 47 -3.31 15.08 5.79
CA SER A 47 -2.52 15.48 6.96
C SER A 47 -3.38 15.79 8.18
N ALA A 48 -4.51 16.48 8.00
CA ALA A 48 -5.47 16.70 9.09
C ALA A 48 -6.09 15.38 9.59
N PHE A 49 -6.29 14.40 8.71
CA PHE A 49 -6.73 13.06 9.11
C PHE A 49 -5.67 12.32 9.94
N ILE A 50 -4.40 12.33 9.52
CA ILE A 50 -3.30 11.70 10.29
C ILE A 50 -3.12 12.36 11.65
N ARG A 51 -3.23 13.70 11.75
CA ARG A 51 -3.19 14.40 13.05
C ARG A 51 -4.29 13.94 14.00
N ARG A 52 -5.49 13.65 13.48
CA ARG A 52 -6.59 13.11 14.27
C ARG A 52 -6.29 11.70 14.78
N ILE A 53 -5.77 10.82 13.93
CA ILE A 53 -5.33 9.48 14.35
C ILE A 53 -4.27 9.55 15.46
N HIS A 54 -3.28 10.42 15.30
CA HIS A 54 -2.24 10.62 16.31
C HIS A 54 -2.81 11.16 17.64
N ALA A 55 -3.83 12.02 17.60
CA ALA A 55 -4.50 12.52 18.80
C ALA A 55 -5.32 11.44 19.53
N LEU A 56 -5.94 10.52 18.79
CA LEU A 56 -6.71 9.40 19.33
C LEU A 56 -5.81 8.31 19.93
N PHE A 57 -4.65 8.07 19.32
CA PHE A 57 -3.71 7.03 19.73
C PHE A 57 -2.31 7.60 20.03
N PRO A 58 -2.18 8.50 21.03
CA PRO A 58 -0.94 9.23 21.29
C PRO A 58 0.20 8.33 21.79
N THR A 59 -0.10 7.13 22.27
CA THR A 59 0.89 6.15 22.74
C THR A 59 1.49 5.33 21.61
N LEU A 60 0.80 5.22 20.46
CA LEU A 60 1.27 4.41 19.34
C LEU A 60 2.37 5.13 18.56
N LEU A 61 3.36 4.36 18.13
CA LEU A 61 4.43 4.88 17.29
C LEU A 61 3.88 5.33 15.93
N LEU A 62 4.00 6.61 15.59
CA LEU A 62 3.67 7.08 14.24
C LEU A 62 4.89 6.93 13.32
N THR A 63 4.79 6.02 12.35
CA THR A 63 5.81 5.78 11.33
C THR A 63 5.30 6.09 9.93
N VAL A 64 6.15 6.68 9.10
CA VAL A 64 5.81 7.00 7.71
C VAL A 64 6.51 6.05 6.75
N ASN A 65 5.78 5.55 5.75
CA ASN A 65 6.39 4.85 4.63
C ASN A 65 7.01 5.87 3.67
N LEU A 66 8.33 5.87 3.53
CA LEU A 66 9.08 6.85 2.72
C LEU A 66 8.82 6.74 1.21
N ARG A 67 7.94 5.83 0.77
CA ARG A 67 7.41 5.84 -0.60
C ARG A 67 6.53 7.05 -0.87
N CYS A 68 5.52 7.26 -0.02
CA CYS A 68 4.59 8.38 -0.18
C CYS A 68 4.09 8.97 1.15
N GLY A 69 4.11 8.22 2.25
CA GLY A 69 3.51 8.63 3.53
C GLY A 69 4.07 9.92 4.13
N ALA A 70 5.35 10.22 3.88
CA ALA A 70 6.00 11.43 4.38
C ALA A 70 5.35 12.74 3.85
N TRP A 71 4.66 12.71 2.70
CA TRP A 71 3.97 13.89 2.16
C TRP A 71 2.77 14.32 3.00
N TYR A 72 2.23 13.44 3.83
CA TYR A 72 0.96 13.61 4.52
C TYR A 72 1.12 13.69 6.04
N THR A 73 2.35 13.62 6.55
CA THR A 73 2.60 13.53 7.99
C THR A 73 3.45 14.70 8.42
N ASP A 74 3.09 15.31 9.55
CA ASP A 74 3.87 16.37 10.17
C ASP A 74 5.20 15.78 10.71
N PRO A 75 6.37 16.30 10.31
CA PRO A 75 7.66 15.79 10.77
C PRO A 75 7.82 15.83 12.29
N THR A 76 7.16 16.76 12.98
CA THR A 76 7.29 16.95 14.43
C THR A 76 6.66 15.82 15.25
N ILE A 77 5.71 15.08 14.66
CA ILE A 77 5.05 13.92 15.29
C ILE A 77 5.54 12.58 14.70
N THR A 78 6.39 12.61 13.67
CA THR A 78 6.90 11.40 13.03
C THR A 78 8.02 10.80 13.88
N SER A 79 7.77 9.63 14.45
CA SER A 79 8.70 8.98 15.38
C SER A 79 9.71 8.06 14.68
N ALA A 80 9.32 7.48 13.54
CA ALA A 80 10.17 6.58 12.77
C ALA A 80 9.82 6.58 11.29
N VAL A 81 10.68 5.95 10.48
CA VAL A 81 10.49 5.80 9.04
C VAL A 81 10.55 4.33 8.63
N SER A 82 9.68 3.96 7.69
CA SER A 82 9.59 2.64 7.09
C SER A 82 9.75 2.73 5.57
N TYR A 83 10.01 1.58 4.95
CA TYR A 83 10.19 1.48 3.50
C TYR A 83 9.55 0.20 2.97
N PHE A 84 8.21 0.20 2.86
CA PHE A 84 7.43 -0.86 2.25
C PHE A 84 7.16 -0.53 0.79
N LYS A 85 7.47 -1.44 -0.15
CA LYS A 85 7.24 -1.22 -1.58
C LYS A 85 5.98 -1.96 -2.00
N SER A 86 5.04 -1.25 -2.59
CA SER A 86 3.78 -1.81 -3.08
C SER A 86 3.95 -2.95 -4.09
N THR A 87 5.03 -2.97 -4.88
CA THR A 87 5.29 -4.07 -5.83
C THR A 87 5.54 -5.40 -5.12
N ASP A 88 5.97 -5.39 -3.87
CA ASP A 88 6.20 -6.60 -3.08
C ASP A 88 4.86 -7.23 -2.63
N GLY A 89 3.75 -6.49 -2.79
CA GLY A 89 2.38 -6.94 -2.56
C GLY A 89 1.54 -6.98 -3.85
N HIS A 90 2.14 -6.92 -5.03
CA HIS A 90 1.39 -6.91 -6.28
C HIS A 90 0.75 -8.27 -6.53
N THR A 91 -0.42 -8.30 -7.17
CA THR A 91 -1.15 -9.55 -7.44
C THR A 91 -0.26 -10.51 -8.24
N HIS A 92 -0.22 -11.76 -7.81
CA HIS A 92 0.67 -12.83 -8.31
C HIS A 92 2.19 -12.61 -8.06
N GLN A 93 2.58 -11.47 -7.49
CA GLN A 93 3.96 -11.07 -7.24
C GLN A 93 4.11 -10.59 -5.79
N TRP A 94 3.95 -11.53 -4.85
CA TRP A 94 4.17 -11.31 -3.42
C TRP A 94 5.59 -11.70 -3.03
N SER A 95 6.24 -10.88 -2.21
CA SER A 95 7.59 -11.14 -1.73
C SER A 95 7.83 -10.55 -0.34
N PHE A 96 8.74 -11.17 0.40
CA PHE A 96 9.32 -10.62 1.62
C PHE A 96 10.76 -10.17 1.34
N SER A 97 11.04 -8.86 1.46
CA SER A 97 12.36 -8.32 1.12
C SER A 97 13.31 -8.40 2.31
N LEU A 98 14.37 -9.22 2.22
CA LEU A 98 15.45 -9.25 3.22
C LEU A 98 16.26 -7.94 3.24
N LYS A 99 16.43 -7.29 2.07
CA LYS A 99 17.15 -6.01 1.96
C LYS A 99 16.38 -4.83 2.57
N ARG A 100 15.04 -4.87 2.47
CA ARG A 100 14.11 -3.84 2.97
C ARG A 100 13.23 -4.44 4.05
N SER A 101 13.86 -5.13 5.00
CA SER A 101 13.18 -5.95 5.99
C SER A 101 12.44 -5.15 7.05
N ASN A 102 12.74 -3.85 7.20
CA ASN A 102 12.11 -2.97 8.20
C ASN A 102 12.20 -3.50 9.66
N LEU A 103 13.14 -4.41 9.95
CA LEU A 103 13.29 -5.02 11.28
C LEU A 103 13.66 -4.00 12.36
N HIS A 104 14.28 -2.87 11.99
CA HIS A 104 14.61 -1.77 12.90
C HIS A 104 13.36 -1.16 13.57
N LEU A 105 12.17 -1.33 12.97
CA LEU A 105 10.92 -0.86 13.57
C LEU A 105 10.44 -1.75 14.71
N VAL A 106 10.78 -3.03 14.72
CA VAL A 106 10.16 -4.00 15.62
C VAL A 106 10.36 -3.65 17.10
N PRO A 107 11.57 -3.29 17.58
CA PRO A 107 11.76 -2.85 18.95
C PRO A 107 10.96 -1.59 19.31
N LEU A 108 10.81 -0.66 18.36
CA LEU A 108 10.07 0.58 18.55
C LEU A 108 8.56 0.31 18.65
N ILE A 109 8.03 -0.55 17.76
CA ILE A 109 6.62 -0.97 17.77
C ILE A 109 6.29 -1.68 19.08
N VAL A 110 7.14 -2.62 19.51
CA VAL A 110 6.95 -3.36 20.76
C VAL A 110 7.01 -2.42 21.96
N GLY A 111 7.99 -1.49 22.00
CA GLY A 111 8.13 -0.52 23.08
C GLY A 111 6.94 0.44 23.21
N ALA A 112 6.30 0.79 22.09
CA ALA A 112 5.11 1.66 22.06
C ALA A 112 3.77 0.90 22.18
N GLY A 113 3.80 -0.45 22.22
CA GLY A 113 2.60 -1.28 22.21
C GLY A 113 1.89 -1.38 20.85
N GLY A 114 2.43 -0.74 19.81
CA GLY A 114 1.89 -0.77 18.44
C GLY A 114 2.40 0.41 17.61
N ALA A 115 1.95 0.49 16.36
CA ALA A 115 2.33 1.58 15.47
C ALA A 115 1.27 1.88 14.41
N VAL A 116 1.23 3.14 14.00
CA VAL A 116 0.47 3.63 12.85
C VAL A 116 1.45 3.79 11.68
N VAL A 117 1.20 3.07 10.59
CA VAL A 117 1.99 3.20 9.35
C VAL A 117 1.22 4.03 8.33
N VAL A 118 1.75 5.19 7.98
CA VAL A 118 1.14 6.08 6.99
C VAL A 118 1.71 5.82 5.61
N ASP A 119 0.84 5.60 4.62
CA ASP A 119 1.19 5.56 3.21
C ASP A 119 0.00 6.03 2.37
N SER A 120 0.23 6.37 1.10
CA SER A 120 -0.83 6.83 0.21
C SER A 120 -1.01 5.96 -1.03
N THR A 121 -2.17 6.07 -1.65
CA THR A 121 -2.51 5.36 -2.88
C THR A 121 -2.94 6.31 -3.98
N ARG A 122 -2.96 5.79 -5.21
CA ARG A 122 -3.51 6.53 -6.35
C ARG A 122 -5.04 6.42 -6.31
N ARG A 123 -5.70 7.43 -6.92
CA ARG A 123 -7.16 7.49 -7.07
C ARG A 123 -7.73 6.15 -7.57
N GLY A 124 -8.80 5.68 -6.91
CA GLY A 124 -9.53 4.46 -7.28
C GLY A 124 -9.20 3.23 -6.43
N LYS A 125 -8.14 3.27 -5.61
CA LYS A 125 -7.89 2.28 -4.56
C LYS A 125 -8.22 2.87 -3.19
N SER A 126 -8.72 2.05 -2.27
CA SER A 126 -8.93 2.45 -0.87
C SER A 126 -7.62 2.65 -0.12
N MET A 127 -6.62 1.79 -0.39
CA MET A 127 -5.28 1.87 0.19
C MET A 127 -4.23 1.28 -0.79
N PRO A 128 -2.92 1.52 -0.61
CA PRO A 128 -1.91 0.95 -1.49
C PRO A 128 -1.64 -0.53 -1.14
N ASP A 129 -1.11 -1.30 -2.10
CA ASP A 129 -0.74 -2.70 -1.87
C ASP A 129 0.32 -2.86 -0.76
N ALA A 130 1.08 -1.79 -0.49
CA ALA A 130 1.99 -1.73 0.65
C ALA A 130 1.26 -1.92 1.99
N LEU A 131 0.11 -1.24 2.18
CA LEU A 131 -0.71 -1.37 3.39
C LEU A 131 -1.57 -2.62 3.37
N SER A 132 -2.21 -2.96 2.24
CA SER A 132 -3.17 -4.08 2.20
C SER A 132 -2.55 -5.47 2.09
N LYS A 133 -1.30 -5.57 1.65
CA LYS A 133 -0.63 -6.86 1.39
C LYS A 133 0.80 -6.92 1.90
N THR A 134 1.67 -5.96 1.56
CA THR A 134 3.10 -6.03 1.95
C THR A 134 3.30 -6.01 3.46
N ILE A 135 2.65 -5.09 4.19
CA ILE A 135 2.71 -5.03 5.65
C ILE A 135 2.06 -6.26 6.30
N PRO A 136 0.86 -6.71 5.89
CA PRO A 136 0.31 -8.00 6.33
C PRO A 136 1.24 -9.20 6.19
N VAL A 137 1.89 -9.33 5.03
CA VAL A 137 2.89 -10.39 4.80
C VAL A 137 4.07 -10.20 5.75
N TRP A 138 4.57 -8.98 5.92
CA TRP A 138 5.65 -8.69 6.85
C TRP A 138 5.31 -9.09 8.29
N CYS A 139 4.14 -8.69 8.81
CA CYS A 139 3.67 -9.08 10.14
C CYS A 139 3.60 -10.60 10.28
N ALA A 140 2.98 -11.30 9.32
CA ALA A 140 2.82 -12.75 9.37
C ALA A 140 4.15 -13.50 9.31
N VAL A 141 5.11 -13.05 8.48
CA VAL A 141 6.46 -13.63 8.42
C VAL A 141 7.17 -13.47 9.76
N LEU A 142 7.15 -12.28 10.36
CA LEU A 142 7.82 -12.04 11.65
C LEU A 142 7.18 -12.84 12.78
N ASN A 143 5.86 -12.88 12.83
CA ASN A 143 5.10 -13.68 13.78
C ASN A 143 5.53 -15.16 13.67
N ARG A 144 5.40 -15.77 12.49
CA ARG A 144 5.74 -17.19 12.28
C ARG A 144 7.22 -17.49 12.52
N ALA A 145 8.13 -16.61 12.12
CA ALA A 145 9.57 -16.78 12.36
C ALA A 145 9.91 -16.69 13.86
N SER A 146 9.34 -15.72 14.58
CA SER A 146 9.49 -15.60 16.03
C SER A 146 8.96 -16.84 16.74
N SER A 147 7.76 -17.30 16.37
CA SER A 147 7.14 -18.51 16.93
C SER A 147 8.02 -19.75 16.74
N ARG A 148 8.62 -19.93 15.55
CA ARG A 148 9.54 -21.06 15.29
C ARG A 148 10.82 -20.99 16.08
N LYS A 149 11.39 -19.79 16.25
CA LYS A 149 12.71 -19.62 16.88
C LYS A 149 12.63 -19.59 18.41
N TYR A 150 11.57 -19.03 18.97
CA TYR A 150 11.46 -18.74 20.40
C TYR A 150 10.24 -19.36 21.09
N GLY A 151 9.34 -20.00 20.33
CA GLY A 151 8.04 -20.48 20.83
C GLY A 151 6.96 -19.40 20.84
N CYS A 152 5.72 -19.83 21.08
CA CYS A 152 4.55 -18.95 21.20
C CYS A 152 3.57 -19.55 22.22
N PRO A 153 2.97 -18.73 23.11
CA PRO A 153 1.83 -19.17 23.91
C PRO A 153 0.67 -19.61 23.01
N GLU A 154 0.05 -20.75 23.32
CA GLU A 154 -1.02 -21.34 22.48
C GLU A 154 -2.26 -20.42 22.37
N ALA A 155 -2.50 -19.59 23.40
CA ALA A 155 -3.58 -18.61 23.45
C ALA A 155 -3.53 -17.57 22.33
N ASP A 156 -2.35 -17.28 21.77
CA ASP A 156 -2.17 -16.23 20.76
C ASP A 156 -2.08 -16.76 19.33
N ARG A 157 -2.22 -18.07 19.12
CA ARG A 157 -1.93 -18.76 17.85
C ARG A 157 -2.67 -18.18 16.64
N GLU A 158 -3.92 -17.75 16.82
CA GLU A 158 -4.71 -17.12 15.76
C GLU A 158 -4.13 -15.76 15.32
N GLY A 159 -3.49 -15.03 16.24
CA GLY A 159 -2.84 -13.77 15.93
C GLY A 159 -1.61 -13.88 15.03
N PHE A 160 -1.05 -15.09 14.88
CA PHE A 160 0.11 -15.36 14.03
C PHE A 160 -0.27 -15.65 12.57
N ALA A 161 -1.57 -15.77 12.27
CA ALA A 161 -2.06 -15.96 10.91
C ALA A 161 -1.92 -14.68 10.05
N LEU A 162 -1.91 -14.86 8.72
CA LEU A 162 -1.98 -13.75 7.79
C LEU A 162 -3.32 -13.02 7.96
N LYS A 163 -3.29 -11.69 8.01
CA LYS A 163 -4.50 -10.85 8.07
C LYS A 163 -4.48 -9.80 6.97
N THR A 164 -5.38 -9.91 6.01
CA THR A 164 -5.58 -8.93 4.93
C THR A 164 -6.96 -8.26 5.05
N PRO A 165 -7.16 -7.05 4.49
CA PRO A 165 -8.46 -6.39 4.54
C PRO A 165 -9.46 -7.11 3.62
N ARG A 166 -10.43 -7.81 4.21
CA ARG A 166 -11.40 -8.67 3.49
C ARG A 166 -12.24 -7.94 2.44
N TRP A 167 -12.48 -6.64 2.62
CA TRP A 167 -13.21 -5.81 1.65
C TRP A 167 -12.39 -5.45 0.40
N MET A 168 -11.06 -5.63 0.45
CA MET A 168 -10.17 -5.29 -0.65
C MET A 168 -9.47 -6.53 -1.24
N ILE A 169 -9.17 -7.52 -0.41
CA ILE A 169 -8.45 -8.73 -0.80
C ILE A 169 -9.40 -9.93 -0.72
N PRO A 170 -9.80 -10.52 -1.87
CA PRO A 170 -10.64 -11.71 -1.91
C PRO A 170 -10.00 -12.91 -1.19
N PRO A 171 -10.79 -13.86 -0.67
CA PRO A 171 -10.26 -15.06 -0.02
C PRO A 171 -9.29 -15.86 -0.90
N THR A 172 -9.56 -15.95 -2.20
CA THR A 172 -8.67 -16.63 -3.14
C THR A 172 -7.29 -15.98 -3.27
N GLU A 173 -7.21 -14.65 -3.28
CA GLU A 173 -5.93 -13.94 -3.28
C GLU A 173 -5.24 -14.08 -1.92
N HIS A 174 -5.99 -14.02 -0.82
CA HIS A 174 -5.47 -14.26 0.53
C HIS A 174 -4.81 -15.64 0.63
N ASP A 175 -5.48 -16.70 0.22
CA ASP A 175 -4.98 -18.07 0.29
C ASP A 175 -3.72 -18.26 -0.59
N GLN A 176 -3.67 -17.61 -1.76
CA GLN A 176 -2.48 -17.62 -2.62
C GLN A 176 -1.28 -16.92 -1.97
N ILE A 177 -1.51 -15.86 -1.20
CA ILE A 177 -0.46 -15.19 -0.42
C ILE A 177 0.00 -16.12 0.72
N ASP A 178 -0.95 -16.71 1.45
CA ASP A 178 -0.64 -17.57 2.60
C ASP A 178 0.14 -18.82 2.20
N ALA A 179 -0.16 -19.40 1.04
CA ALA A 179 0.57 -20.52 0.46
C ALA A 179 2.07 -20.22 0.22
N LYS A 180 2.46 -18.95 0.06
CA LYS A 180 3.88 -18.54 -0.09
C LYS A 180 4.59 -18.28 1.25
N MET A 181 3.85 -18.22 2.35
CA MET A 181 4.35 -17.76 3.64
C MET A 181 5.52 -18.61 4.15
N GLU A 182 5.43 -19.93 3.95
CA GLU A 182 6.49 -20.86 4.36
C GLU A 182 7.84 -20.55 3.72
N GLY A 183 7.84 -20.22 2.42
CA GLY A 183 9.06 -19.83 1.72
C GLY A 183 9.67 -18.53 2.26
N PHE A 184 8.83 -17.56 2.61
CA PHE A 184 9.28 -16.28 3.18
C PHE A 184 9.84 -16.45 4.59
N VAL A 185 9.17 -17.24 5.44
CA VAL A 185 9.63 -17.55 6.79
C VAL A 185 10.97 -18.28 6.75
N LYS A 186 11.10 -19.30 5.88
CA LYS A 186 12.38 -20.00 5.67
C LYS A 186 13.48 -19.04 5.23
N SER A 187 13.19 -18.15 4.27
CA SER A 187 14.16 -17.16 3.77
C SER A 187 14.65 -16.20 4.87
N LEU A 188 13.80 -15.81 5.82
CA LEU A 188 14.21 -14.99 6.96
C LEU A 188 15.04 -15.81 7.97
N LEU A 189 14.61 -17.02 8.30
CA LEU A 189 15.30 -17.90 9.26
C LEU A 189 16.70 -18.31 8.77
N ASP A 190 16.87 -18.51 7.47
CA ASP A 190 18.14 -18.88 6.85
C ASP A 190 19.05 -17.67 6.57
N SER A 191 18.58 -16.44 6.82
CA SER A 191 19.37 -15.22 6.60
C SER A 191 20.14 -14.81 7.86
N ASP A 192 21.14 -13.94 7.69
CA ASP A 192 21.89 -13.34 8.81
C ASP A 192 21.09 -12.29 9.60
N LEU A 193 19.83 -12.04 9.23
CA LEU A 193 18.98 -11.08 9.93
C LEU A 193 18.52 -11.63 11.28
N GLN A 194 18.57 -10.77 12.30
CA GLN A 194 18.09 -11.13 13.63
C GLN A 194 16.56 -11.21 13.64
N VAL A 195 16.05 -12.42 13.81
CA VAL A 195 14.62 -12.67 14.02
C VAL A 195 14.21 -12.07 15.37
N PRO A 196 13.25 -11.13 15.40
CA PRO A 196 12.81 -10.52 16.65
C PRO A 196 12.04 -11.54 17.50
N LYS A 197 12.20 -11.46 18.82
CA LYS A 197 11.36 -12.20 19.78
C LYS A 197 10.09 -11.40 20.04
N LEU A 198 8.96 -11.94 19.64
CA LEU A 198 7.63 -11.35 19.83
C LEU A 198 6.89 -12.11 20.91
N GLU A 199 6.54 -11.41 22.00
CA GLU A 199 5.69 -11.97 23.07
C GLU A 199 4.20 -11.92 22.71
N LYS A 200 3.83 -10.95 21.87
CA LYS A 200 2.50 -10.81 21.28
C LYS A 200 2.62 -10.68 19.76
N PRO A 201 1.66 -11.20 18.98
CA PRO A 201 1.71 -11.11 17.53
C PRO A 201 1.50 -9.68 17.02
N LEU A 202 2.22 -9.32 15.96
CA LEU A 202 1.95 -8.13 15.17
C LEU A 202 0.65 -8.33 14.37
N LYS A 203 -0.41 -7.59 14.71
CA LYS A 203 -1.72 -7.68 14.06
C LYS A 203 -1.99 -6.40 13.26
N PRO A 204 -2.08 -6.46 11.93
CA PRO A 204 -2.42 -5.28 11.14
C PRO A 204 -3.90 -4.92 11.31
N VAL A 205 -4.16 -3.63 11.51
CA VAL A 205 -5.49 -3.01 11.49
C VAL A 205 -5.49 -1.97 10.37
N PHE A 206 -6.57 -1.91 9.59
CA PHE A 206 -6.63 -1.07 8.40
C PHE A 206 -7.62 0.06 8.59
N ILE A 207 -7.13 1.29 8.48
CA ILE A 207 -7.91 2.51 8.64
C ILE A 207 -7.78 3.32 7.35
N THR A 208 -8.90 3.85 6.86
CA THR A 208 -8.95 4.80 5.75
C THR A 208 -9.66 6.08 6.19
N PRO A 209 -9.60 7.17 5.41
CA PRO A 209 -10.37 8.38 5.70
C PRO A 209 -11.90 8.17 5.76
N GLN A 210 -12.41 7.03 5.29
CA GLN A 210 -13.82 6.65 5.38
C GLN A 210 -14.16 5.82 6.62
N THR A 211 -13.15 5.38 7.39
CA THR A 211 -13.35 4.64 8.62
C THR A 211 -13.93 5.56 9.69
N ASN A 212 -14.99 5.12 10.37
CA ASN A 212 -15.51 5.84 11.53
C ASN A 212 -14.54 5.66 12.71
N LEU A 213 -13.88 6.73 13.12
CA LEU A 213 -12.86 6.68 14.17
C LEU A 213 -13.47 6.50 15.56
N ASP A 214 -14.69 6.98 15.78
CA ASP A 214 -15.40 6.88 17.06
C ASP A 214 -15.72 5.42 17.41
N SER A 215 -15.85 4.56 16.39
CA SER A 215 -16.03 3.12 16.61
C SER A 215 -14.77 2.36 17.01
N ILE A 216 -13.57 2.96 16.84
CA ILE A 216 -12.30 2.30 17.18
C ILE A 216 -11.92 2.56 18.65
N GLU A 217 -12.34 3.69 19.21
CA GLU A 217 -12.13 4.00 20.65
C GLU A 217 -12.79 2.98 21.59
N ALA A 218 -13.87 2.33 21.16
CA ALA A 218 -14.64 1.40 21.99
C ALA A 218 -14.01 -0.01 22.14
N ASP A 219 -13.09 -0.38 21.25
CA ASP A 219 -12.48 -1.73 21.18
C ASP A 219 -10.99 -1.75 21.63
N SER A 220 -10.47 -0.61 22.09
CA SER A 220 -9.08 -0.42 22.54
C SER A 220 -8.96 -0.53 24.06
#